data_AF-A0A8J2UGU6-F1
#
_entry.id   AF-A0A8J2UGU6-F1
#
_cell.length_a   1.000
_cell.length_b   1.000
_cell.length_c   1.000
_cell.angle_alpha   90.00
_cell.angle_beta   90.00
_cell.angle_gamma   90.00
#
_symmetry.space_group_name_H-M   'P 1'
#
loop_
_entity.id
_entity.type
_entity.pdbx_description
1 polymer ?
#
loop_
_entity_poly.entity_id
_entity_poly.type
_entity_poly.pdbx_seq_one_letter_code
_entity_poly.pdbx_strand_id
1 'polypeptide(L)' 'MALIINPRNKQQEKVVKAFLSSLNIGFYSEAEEDAALVNAMQKGRKTALLTKTEKTAFLKRLKHAK' A
#
# COMPACT_ATOMS: atom_id res chain seq x y z
N MET A 1 8.39 12.58 -5.32
CA MET A 1 6.98 13.01 -5.18
C MET A 1 6.19 12.35 -6.29
N ALA A 2 4.98 11.86 -6.03
CA ALA A 2 4.17 11.21 -7.04
C ALA A 2 2.73 11.72 -7.01
N LEU A 3 2.11 11.84 -8.18
CA LEU A 3 0.77 12.40 -8.35
C LEU A 3 -0.22 11.31 -8.78
N ILE A 4 -1.44 11.41 -8.29
CA ILE A 4 -2.55 10.56 -8.70
C ILE A 4 -3.24 11.24 -9.88
N ILE A 5 -3.20 10.63 -11.07
CA ILE A 5 -3.80 11.18 -12.28
C ILE A 5 -4.48 10.07 -13.05
N ASN A 6 -5.75 10.28 -13.39
CA ASN A 6 -6.53 9.40 -14.27
C ASN A 6 -6.70 10.06 -15.65
N PRO A 7 -5.86 9.72 -16.66
CA PRO A 7 -5.98 10.29 -17.99
C PRO A 7 -7.27 9.83 -18.67
N ARG A 8 -7.97 10.74 -19.35
CA ARG A 8 -9.23 10.41 -20.04
C ARG A 8 -9.03 9.57 -21.29
N ASN A 9 -7.85 9.61 -21.89
CA ASN A 9 -7.50 8.87 -23.09
C ASN A 9 -5.97 8.65 -23.23
N LYS A 10 -5.57 7.79 -24.17
CA LYS A 10 -4.17 7.43 -24.43
C LYS A 10 -3.30 8.61 -24.88
N GLN A 11 -3.87 9.64 -25.52
CA GLN A 11 -3.11 10.81 -25.93
C GLN A 11 -2.74 11.66 -24.73
N GLN A 12 -3.70 11.92 -23.84
CA GLN A 12 -3.47 12.66 -22.59
C GLN A 12 -2.46 11.93 -21.70
N GLU A 13 -2.55 10.61 -21.59
CA GLU A 13 -1.59 9.80 -20.84
C GLU A 13 -0.15 10.01 -21.33
N LYS A 14 0.07 9.98 -22.65
CA LYS A 14 1.40 10.21 -23.23
C LYS A 14 1.93 11.60 -22.92
N VAL A 15 1.09 12.62 -23.01
CA VAL A 15 1.47 14.03 -22.73
C VAL A 15 1.81 14.20 -21.25
N VAL A 16 0.95 13.71 -20.36
CA VAL A 16 1.15 13.77 -18.90
C VAL A 16 2.41 13.01 -18.51
N LYS A 17 2.64 11.82 -19.08
CA LYS A 17 3.85 11.03 -18.85
C LYS A 17 5.10 11.78 -19.29
N ALA A 18 5.11 12.37 -20.48
CA ALA A 18 6.26 13.12 -20.97
C ALA A 18 6.55 14.35 -20.10
N PHE A 19 5.51 15.10 -19.71
CA PHE A 19 5.63 16.29 -18.87
C PHE A 19 6.10 15.98 -17.45
N LEU A 20 5.55 14.95 -16.80
CA LEU A 20 5.95 14.61 -15.44
C LEU A 20 7.31 13.90 -15.40
N SER A 21 7.65 13.13 -16.42
CA SER A 21 8.97 12.51 -16.54
C SER A 21 10.07 13.56 -16.69
N SER A 22 9.84 14.66 -17.43
CA SER A 22 10.84 15.74 -17.55
C SER A 22 11.08 16.48 -16.23
N LEU A 23 10.12 16.43 -15.30
CA LEU A 23 10.23 16.98 -13.96
C LEU A 23 10.71 15.96 -12.91
N ASN A 24 11.04 14.72 -13.32
CA ASN A 24 11.33 13.60 -12.42
C ASN A 24 10.22 13.34 -11.38
N ILE A 25 8.97 13.57 -11.76
CA ILE A 25 7.77 13.31 -10.94
C ILE A 25 7.12 12.03 -11.45
N GLY A 26 6.94 11.05 -10.56
CA GLY A 26 6.17 9.85 -10.87
C GLY A 26 4.67 10.15 -10.88
N PHE A 27 3.88 9.34 -11.58
CA PHE A 27 2.44 9.36 -11.42
C PHE A 27 1.88 7.95 -11.54
N TYR A 28 0.71 7.75 -10.94
CA TYR A 28 -0.07 6.53 -11.00
C TYR A 28 -1.54 6.91 -11.07
N SER A 29 -2.36 5.98 -11.56
CA SER A 29 -3.81 6.07 -11.52
C SER A 29 -4.35 5.67 -10.15
N GLU A 30 -5.58 6.08 -9.84
CA GLU A 30 -6.28 5.64 -8.63
C GLU A 30 -6.39 4.11 -8.57
N ALA A 31 -6.60 3.46 -9.72
CA ALA A 31 -6.67 2.00 -9.79
C ALA A 31 -5.33 1.32 -9.45
N GLU A 32 -4.20 1.91 -9.87
CA GLU A 32 -2.87 1.42 -9.52
C GLU A 32 -2.54 1.63 -8.04
N GLU A 33 -2.99 2.75 -7.46
CA GLU A 33 -2.86 3.03 -6.03
C GLU A 33 -3.72 2.06 -5.20
N ASP A 34 -4.97 1.83 -5.57
CA ASP A 34 -5.85 0.86 -4.94
C ASP A 34 -5.25 -0.56 -5.02
N ALA A 35 -4.72 -0.94 -6.18
CA ALA A 35 -4.04 -2.22 -6.33
C ALA A 35 -2.78 -2.30 -5.44
N ALA A 36 -2.01 -1.21 -5.33
CA ALA A 36 -0.86 -1.14 -4.44
C ALA A 36 -1.26 -1.25 -2.97
N LEU A 37 -2.36 -0.59 -2.55
CA LEU A 37 -2.93 -0.67 -1.21
C LEU A 37 -3.42 -2.07 -0.89
N VAL A 38 -4.20 -2.70 -1.76
CA VAL A 38 -4.67 -4.07 -1.57
C VAL A 38 -3.49 -5.04 -1.49
N ASN A 39 -2.50 -4.89 -2.36
CA ASN A 39 -1.28 -5.70 -2.30
C ASN A 39 -0.48 -5.47 -1.01
N ALA A 40 -0.39 -4.22 -0.55
CA ALA A 40 0.24 -3.87 0.71
C ALA A 40 -0.55 -4.40 1.92
N MET A 41 -1.88 -4.50 1.84
CA MET A 41 -2.71 -5.15 2.87
C MET A 41 -2.52 -6.68 2.86
N GLN A 42 -2.42 -7.28 1.68
CA GLN A 42 -2.20 -8.72 1.54
C GLN A 42 -0.80 -9.16 1.99
N LYS A 43 0.22 -8.34 1.69
CA LYS A 43 1.63 -8.56 2.04
C LYS A 43 1.97 -8.03 3.43
N GLY A 44 1.31 -6.97 3.87
CA GLY A 44 1.35 -6.45 5.23
C GLY A 44 1.04 -7.61 6.16
N ARG A 45 1.85 -7.75 7.23
CA ARG A 45 1.90 -8.93 8.09
C ARG A 45 0.50 -9.49 8.34
N LYS A 46 0.13 -10.54 7.60
CA LYS A 46 -0.81 -11.55 8.07
C LYS A 46 -0.08 -12.25 9.19
N THR A 47 -0.03 -11.64 10.38
CA THR A 47 0.42 -12.36 11.57
C THR A 47 -0.49 -13.57 11.64
N ALA A 48 0.09 -14.77 11.57
CA ALA A 48 -0.67 -15.98 11.81
C ALA A 48 -1.45 -15.78 13.12
N LEU A 49 -2.71 -16.22 13.16
CA LEU A 49 -3.44 -16.25 14.42
C LEU A 49 -2.56 -16.96 15.43
N LEU A 50 -2.32 -16.33 16.58
CA LEU A 50 -1.53 -16.92 17.65
C LEU A 50 -2.08 -18.32 17.93
N THR A 51 -1.19 -19.30 17.92
CA THR A 51 -1.52 -20.66 18.37
C THR A 51 -2.02 -20.61 19.83
N LYS A 52 -2.71 -21.65 20.29
CA LYS A 52 -3.27 -21.67 21.67
C LYS A 52 -2.22 -21.35 22.74
N THR A 53 -0.99 -21.82 22.54
CA THR A 53 0.17 -21.60 23.41
C THR A 53 0.70 -20.16 23.33
N GLU A 54 0.83 -19.61 22.13
CA GLU A 54 1.26 -18.22 21.92
C GLU A 54 0.23 -17.22 22.47
N LYS A 55 -1.07 -17.52 22.33
CA LYS A 55 -2.16 -16.70 22.87
C LYS A 55 -2.14 -16.67 24.39
N THR A 56 -1.90 -17.80 25.04
CA THR A 56 -1.77 -17.85 26.51
C THR A 56 -0.52 -17.12 27.00
N ALA A 57 0.62 -17.27 26.30
CA ALA A 57 1.84 -16.54 26.62
C ALA A 57 1.68 -15.01 26.45
N PHE A 58 1.01 -14.58 25.38
CA PHE A 58 0.68 -13.18 25.13
C PHE A 58 -0.23 -12.59 26.22
N LEU A 59 -1.29 -13.30 26.61
CA LEU A 59 -2.19 -12.86 27.68
C LEU A 59 -1.48 -12.78 29.05
N LYS A 60 -0.56 -13.71 29.34
CA LYS A 60 0.26 -13.64 30.56
C LYS A 60 1.17 -12.40 30.55
N ARG A 61 1.84 -12.11 29.44
CA ARG A 61 2.66 -10.90 29.28
C ARG A 61 1.85 -9.63 29.48
N LEU A 62 0.66 -9.53 28.90
CA LEU A 62 -0.23 -8.39 29.10
C LEU A 62 -0.67 -8.21 30.56
N LYS A 63 -0.93 -9.30 31.28
CA LYS A 63 -1.32 -9.24 32.70
C LYS A 63 -0.17 -8.85 33.62
N HIS A 64 1.07 -9.17 33.24
CA HIS A 64 2.29 -8.82 34.01
C HIS A 64 2.91 -7.48 33.63
N ALA A 65 2.47 -6.85 32.52
CA ALA A 65 2.95 -5.53 32.09
C ALA A 65 2.24 -4.37 32.80
N LYS A 66 1.61 -4.63 33.96
CA LYS A 66 0.91 -3.64 34.78
C LYS A 66 1.71 -3.29 36.02
#